data_AF-A0A8J6NMN9-F1
#
_entry.id   AF-A0A8J6NMN9-F1
#
_cell.length_a   1.000
_cell.length_b   1.000
_cell.length_c   1.000
_cell.angle_alpha   90.00
_cell.angle_beta   90.00
_cell.angle_gamma   90.00
#
_symmetry.space_group_name_H-M   'P 1'
#
loop_
_entity.id
_entity.type
_entity.pdbx_description
1 polymer ?
#
loop_
_entity_poly.entity_id
_entity_poly.type
_entity_poly.pdbx_seq_one_letter_code
_entity_poly.pdbx_strand_id
1 'polypeptide(L)'
;MIKDVEYPVEVIAFIFGVTRSRIRQYVKEGLPKSTRNSYPLALCVQWVIEFWKKRAVVTDNAIKQHKKRLLKANADKVERENKTATKELIPAEQVKRDAERAARIVKEKVTSWPGRVAALVAVEPDPFKCDQILRQECNQLLDEIAKEVLR
;
A
#
# COMPACT_ATOMS: atom_id res chain seq x y z
N MET A 1 -9.37 -59.25 3.99
CA MET A 1 -8.21 -58.85 4.83
C MET A 1 -6.96 -59.05 4.00
N ILE A 2 -6.34 -57.96 3.53
CA ILE A 2 -5.03 -58.05 2.87
C ILE A 2 -4.05 -58.49 3.96
N LYS A 3 -3.38 -59.64 3.77
CA LYS A 3 -2.39 -60.14 4.72
C LYS A 3 -1.37 -59.02 5.00
N ASP A 4 -1.07 -58.77 6.27
CA ASP A 4 0.04 -57.89 6.66
C ASP A 4 1.34 -58.56 6.24
N VAL A 5 1.73 -58.34 4.99
CA VAL A 5 3.03 -58.77 4.49
C VAL A 5 4.05 -57.78 5.03
N GLU A 6 4.81 -58.26 6.01
CA GLU A 6 5.91 -57.51 6.58
C GLU A 6 7.13 -57.60 5.66
N TYR A 7 7.65 -56.45 5.27
CA TYR A 7 8.85 -56.37 4.44
C TYR A 7 10.00 -55.71 5.21
N PRO A 8 11.25 -56.07 4.89
CA PRO A 8 12.42 -55.39 5.42
C PRO A 8 12.52 -53.96 4.86
N VAL A 9 13.23 -53.10 5.59
CA VAL A 9 13.48 -51.67 5.24
C VAL A 9 13.97 -51.49 3.80
N GLU A 10 14.72 -52.46 3.29
CA GLU A 10 15.35 -52.43 1.98
C GLU A 10 14.35 -52.50 0.84
N VAL A 11 13.38 -53.41 0.96
CA VAL A 11 12.30 -53.56 -0.01
C VAL A 11 11.40 -52.33 0.00
N ILE A 12 11.17 -51.76 1.19
CA ILE A 12 10.34 -50.56 1.34
C ILE A 12 11.04 -49.30 0.82
N ALA A 13 12.36 -49.20 1.02
CA ALA A 13 13.20 -48.15 0.43
C ALA A 13 13.10 -48.17 -1.09
N PHE A 14 13.17 -49.38 -1.66
CA PHE A 14 13.04 -49.58 -3.10
C PHE A 14 11.63 -49.21 -3.61
N ILE A 15 10.56 -49.69 -2.95
CA ILE A 15 9.17 -49.42 -3.35
C ILE A 15 8.84 -47.92 -3.31
N PHE A 16 9.28 -47.22 -2.27
CA PHE A 16 9.03 -45.79 -2.13
C PHE A 16 10.03 -44.92 -2.91
N GLY A 17 11.06 -45.51 -3.53
CA GLY A 17 12.11 -44.77 -4.24
C GLY A 17 12.93 -43.84 -3.34
N VAL A 18 13.07 -44.18 -2.05
CA VAL A 18 13.77 -43.35 -1.04
C VAL A 18 14.91 -44.10 -0.37
N THR A 19 15.89 -43.36 0.15
CA THR A 19 17.03 -43.97 0.86
C THR A 19 16.62 -44.53 2.22
N ARG A 20 17.40 -45.50 2.75
CA ARG A 20 17.20 -46.05 4.11
C ARG A 20 17.20 -44.96 5.18
N SER A 21 18.02 -43.92 5.02
CA SER A 21 18.07 -42.75 5.90
C SER A 21 16.74 -42.00 5.92
N ARG A 22 16.10 -41.86 4.76
CA ARG A 22 14.79 -41.20 4.64
C ARG A 22 13.67 -42.01 5.29
N ILE A 23 13.71 -43.34 5.21
CA ILE A 23 12.78 -44.20 5.97
C ILE A 23 12.97 -44.03 7.47
N ARG A 24 14.21 -44.00 7.96
CA ARG A 24 14.48 -43.75 9.39
C ARG A 24 13.93 -42.40 9.84
N GLN A 25 13.99 -41.38 8.98
CA GLN A 25 13.34 -40.10 9.23
C GLN A 25 11.81 -40.24 9.26
N TYR A 26 11.20 -40.94 8.30
CA TYR A 26 9.76 -41.18 8.31
C TYR A 26 9.28 -41.96 9.54
N VAL A 27 10.09 -42.89 10.06
CA VAL A 27 9.81 -43.55 11.35
C VAL A 27 9.78 -42.56 12.50
N LYS A 28 10.68 -41.57 12.53
CA LYS A 28 10.63 -40.49 13.54
C LYS A 28 9.41 -39.57 13.34
N GLU A 29 8.97 -39.40 12.11
CA GLU A 29 7.80 -38.58 11.74
C GLU A 29 6.46 -39.32 11.92
N GLY A 30 6.48 -40.63 12.22
CA GLY A 30 5.29 -41.42 12.58
C GLY A 30 4.97 -42.62 11.67
N LEU A 31 5.91 -43.09 10.85
CA LEU A 31 5.72 -44.30 10.03
C LEU A 31 5.51 -45.54 10.93
N PRO A 32 4.42 -46.31 10.75
CA PRO A 32 4.13 -47.50 11.54
C PRO A 32 5.23 -48.57 11.42
N LYS A 33 5.64 -49.13 12.56
CA LYS A 33 6.64 -50.21 12.63
C LYS A 33 6.11 -51.33 13.51
N SER A 34 6.18 -52.57 13.02
CA SER A 34 5.65 -53.76 13.71
C SER A 34 6.72 -54.36 14.65
N THR A 35 7.85 -54.84 14.10
CA THR A 35 8.95 -55.47 14.85
C THR A 35 10.33 -54.98 14.38
N ARG A 36 11.43 -55.34 15.06
CA ARG A 36 12.82 -54.95 14.71
C ARG A 36 13.10 -55.27 13.23
N ASN A 37 13.09 -54.22 12.41
CA ASN A 37 13.37 -54.24 10.96
C ASN A 37 12.24 -54.72 10.04
N SER A 38 11.03 -54.93 10.58
CA SER A 38 9.84 -55.36 9.84
C SER A 38 8.76 -54.28 9.81
N TYR A 39 8.17 -54.09 8.64
CA TYR A 39 7.25 -53.00 8.37
C TYR A 39 6.02 -53.50 7.59
N PRO A 40 4.80 -53.21 8.08
CA PRO A 40 3.57 -53.57 7.39
C PRO A 40 3.37 -52.65 6.18
N LEU A 41 3.40 -53.23 4.97
CA LEU A 41 3.36 -52.47 3.72
C LEU A 41 2.08 -51.61 3.59
N ALA A 42 0.92 -52.18 3.92
CA ALA A 42 -0.37 -51.51 3.77
C ALA A 42 -0.44 -50.20 4.57
N LEU A 43 -0.06 -50.24 5.85
CA LEU A 43 -0.05 -49.08 6.74
C LEU A 43 1.02 -48.05 6.34
N CYS A 44 2.19 -48.52 5.88
CA CYS A 44 3.24 -47.63 5.39
C CYS A 44 2.79 -46.85 4.16
N VAL A 45 2.15 -47.51 3.19
CA VAL A 45 1.67 -46.86 1.96
C VAL A 45 0.59 -45.83 2.26
N GLN A 46 -0.38 -46.17 3.12
CA GLN A 46 -1.43 -45.24 3.55
C GLN A 46 -0.84 -44.01 4.24
N TRP A 47 0.11 -44.20 5.17
CA TRP A 47 0.78 -43.11 5.86
C TRP A 47 1.54 -42.20 4.89
N VAL A 48 2.27 -42.77 3.93
CA VAL A 48 3.00 -41.99 2.92
C VAL A 48 2.06 -41.17 2.07
N ILE A 49 0.95 -41.74 1.59
CA ILE A 49 -0.06 -41.02 0.79
C ILE A 49 -0.63 -39.83 1.59
N GLU A 50 -0.99 -40.04 2.86
CA GLU A 50 -1.47 -38.96 3.73
C GLU A 50 -0.41 -37.89 3.99
N PHE A 51 0.85 -38.31 4.19
CA PHE A 51 1.97 -37.41 4.41
C PHE A 51 2.15 -36.45 3.21
N TRP A 52 2.13 -36.97 1.98
CA TRP A 52 2.24 -36.14 0.78
C TRP A 52 1.01 -35.24 0.58
N LYS A 53 -0.21 -35.74 0.84
CA LYS A 53 -1.44 -34.94 0.77
C LYS A 53 -1.41 -33.76 1.74
N LYS A 54 -1.06 -34.00 3.01
CA LYS A 54 -0.97 -32.93 4.03
C LYS A 54 0.06 -31.87 3.63
N ARG A 55 1.20 -32.30 3.10
CA ARG A 55 2.29 -31.39 2.70
C ARG A 55 1.92 -30.55 1.48
N ALA A 56 1.26 -31.12 0.48
CA ALA A 56 0.78 -30.40 -0.69
C ALA A 56 -0.25 -29.31 -0.34
N VAL A 57 -1.18 -29.60 0.60
CA VAL A 57 -2.20 -28.64 1.05
C VAL A 57 -1.58 -27.46 1.79
N VAL A 58 -0.57 -27.70 2.65
CA VAL A 58 0.12 -26.63 3.39
C VAL A 58 0.88 -25.70 2.43
N THR A 59 1.59 -26.26 1.45
CA THR A 59 2.33 -25.46 0.47
C THR A 59 1.41 -24.64 -0.43
N ASP A 60 0.30 -25.22 -0.91
CA ASP A 60 -0.66 -24.52 -1.78
C ASP A 60 -1.39 -23.38 -1.03
N ASN A 61 -1.77 -23.58 0.23
CA ASN A 61 -2.40 -22.53 1.04
C ASN A 61 -1.45 -21.35 1.32
N ALA A 62 -0.18 -21.62 1.64
CA ALA A 62 0.81 -20.57 1.85
C ALA A 62 1.04 -19.76 0.57
N ILE A 63 1.24 -20.42 -0.57
CA ILE A 63 1.43 -19.76 -1.87
C ILE A 63 0.19 -18.93 -2.25
N LYS A 64 -1.03 -19.47 -2.07
CA LYS A 64 -2.28 -18.73 -2.32
C LYS A 64 -2.41 -17.50 -1.42
N GLN A 65 -2.03 -17.59 -0.15
CA GLN A 65 -2.11 -16.46 0.77
C GLN A 65 -1.12 -15.34 0.39
N HIS A 66 0.12 -15.69 0.04
CA HIS A 66 1.12 -14.72 -0.41
C HIS A 66 0.71 -14.08 -1.75
N LYS A 67 0.21 -14.86 -2.72
CA LYS A 67 -0.30 -14.35 -3.99
C LYS A 67 -1.50 -13.41 -3.79
N LYS A 68 -2.43 -13.73 -2.89
CA LYS A 68 -3.57 -12.84 -2.55
C LYS A 68 -3.10 -11.51 -1.96
N ARG A 69 -2.12 -11.52 -1.04
CA ARG A 69 -1.55 -10.30 -0.45
C ARG A 69 -0.86 -9.43 -1.51
N LEU A 70 -0.07 -10.05 -2.39
CA LEU A 70 0.62 -9.34 -3.47
C LEU A 70 -0.38 -8.75 -4.49
N LEU A 71 -1.42 -9.49 -4.84
CA LEU A 71 -2.48 -9.02 -5.73
C LEU A 71 -3.24 -7.82 -5.13
N LYS A 72 -3.55 -7.88 -3.83
CA LYS A 72 -4.18 -6.75 -3.12
C LYS A 72 -3.27 -5.52 -3.09
N ALA A 73 -1.99 -5.68 -2.75
CA ALA A 73 -1.04 -4.58 -2.74
C ALA A 73 -0.86 -3.94 -4.13
N ASN A 74 -0.87 -4.75 -5.19
CA ASN A 74 -0.81 -4.24 -6.56
C ASN A 74 -2.10 -3.53 -6.97
N ALA A 75 -3.28 -4.04 -6.57
CA ALA A 75 -4.55 -3.35 -6.80
C ALA A 75 -4.60 -1.99 -6.08
N ASP A 76 -4.15 -1.93 -4.82
CA ASP A 76 -4.09 -0.68 -4.05
C ASP A 76 -3.10 0.33 -4.66
N LYS A 77 -2.01 -0.16 -5.27
CA LYS A 77 -1.03 0.67 -5.98
C LYS A 77 -1.63 1.23 -7.27
N VAL A 78 -2.26 0.38 -8.08
CA VAL A 78 -2.89 0.79 -9.35
C VAL A 78 -4.06 1.74 -9.09
N GLU A 79 -4.86 1.54 -8.03
CA GLU A 79 -5.89 2.50 -7.63
C GLU A 79 -5.31 3.87 -7.27
N ARG A 80 -4.20 3.91 -6.53
CA ARG A 80 -3.54 5.18 -6.19
C ARG A 80 -2.97 5.86 -7.43
N GLU A 81 -2.35 5.10 -8.34
CA GLU A 81 -1.82 5.60 -9.61
C GLU A 81 -2.96 6.14 -10.51
N ASN A 82 -4.10 5.44 -10.56
CA ASN A 82 -5.28 5.90 -11.27
C ASN A 82 -5.88 7.16 -10.63
N LYS A 83 -5.94 7.24 -9.30
CA LYS A 83 -6.43 8.43 -8.56
C LYS A 83 -5.51 9.64 -8.73
N THR A 84 -4.20 9.44 -8.90
CA THR A 84 -3.28 10.52 -9.29
C THR A 84 -3.45 10.91 -10.76
N ALA A 85 -3.81 9.97 -11.64
CA ALA A 85 -4.06 10.26 -13.05
C ALA A 85 -5.38 11.01 -13.28
N THR A 86 -6.40 10.80 -12.43
CA THR A 86 -7.73 11.43 -12.54
C THR A 86 -7.83 12.86 -11.99
N LYS A 87 -6.70 13.53 -11.70
CA LYS A 87 -6.64 14.94 -11.23
C LYS A 87 -7.33 15.22 -9.87
N GLU A 88 -7.76 14.21 -9.12
CA GLU A 88 -8.39 14.39 -7.80
C GLU A 88 -7.38 14.61 -6.67
N LEU A 89 -6.13 14.17 -6.84
CA LEU A 89 -5.05 14.41 -5.89
C LEU A 89 -4.17 15.57 -6.37
N ILE A 90 -4.55 16.80 -6.05
CA ILE A 90 -3.61 17.92 -6.12
C ILE A 90 -2.52 17.65 -5.06
N PRO A 91 -1.23 17.67 -5.40
CA PRO A 91 -0.17 17.50 -4.40
C PRO A 91 -0.37 18.52 -3.29
N ALA A 92 -0.43 18.08 -2.03
CA ALA A 92 -0.59 18.99 -0.89
C ALA A 92 0.49 20.10 -0.88
N GLU A 93 1.68 19.78 -1.39
CA GLU A 93 2.78 20.73 -1.57
C GLU A 93 2.56 21.75 -2.69
N GLN A 94 1.67 21.49 -3.65
CA GLN A 94 1.28 22.46 -4.66
C GLN A 94 0.24 23.44 -4.09
N VAL A 95 -0.77 22.92 -3.37
CA VAL A 95 -1.76 23.76 -2.69
C VAL A 95 -1.11 24.71 -1.69
N LYS A 96 -0.14 24.23 -0.90
CA LYS A 96 0.61 25.09 0.03
C LYS A 96 1.36 26.20 -0.70
N ARG A 97 2.06 25.88 -1.79
CA ARG A 97 2.81 26.87 -2.58
C ARG A 97 1.90 27.92 -3.20
N ASP A 98 0.74 27.51 -3.69
CA ASP A 98 -0.24 28.43 -4.28
C ASP A 98 -0.86 29.33 -3.20
N ALA A 99 -1.16 28.78 -2.02
CA ALA A 99 -1.64 29.56 -0.88
C ALA A 99 -0.59 30.55 -0.34
N GLU A 100 0.68 30.13 -0.24
CA GLU A 100 1.80 30.99 0.15
C GLU A 100 2.02 32.13 -0.85
N ARG A 101 1.92 31.83 -2.15
CA ARG A 101 2.00 32.84 -3.21
C ARG A 101 0.87 33.87 -3.06
N ALA A 102 -0.37 33.41 -2.91
CA ALA A 102 -1.52 34.28 -2.74
C ALA A 102 -1.37 35.18 -1.50
N ALA A 103 -0.95 34.60 -0.37
CA ALA A 103 -0.71 35.35 0.87
C ALA A 103 0.39 36.41 0.72
N ARG A 104 1.45 36.12 -0.03
CA ARG A 104 2.53 37.06 -0.30
C ARG A 104 2.05 38.26 -1.13
N ILE A 105 1.28 38.00 -2.19
CA ILE A 105 0.72 39.06 -3.05
C ILE A 105 -0.18 39.99 -2.23
N VAL A 106 -1.10 39.42 -1.44
CA VAL A 106 -1.98 40.20 -0.56
C VAL A 106 -1.16 41.08 0.38
N LYS A 107 -0.16 40.50 1.05
CA LYS A 107 0.70 41.23 1.99
C LYS A 107 1.42 42.39 1.32
N GLU A 108 2.01 42.18 0.15
CA GLU A 108 2.74 43.21 -0.60
C GLU A 108 1.83 44.38 -0.99
N LYS A 109 0.67 44.07 -1.58
CA LYS A 109 -0.30 45.08 -2.02
C LYS A 109 -0.86 45.88 -0.85
N VAL A 110 -1.34 45.22 0.20
CA VAL A 110 -1.89 45.88 1.40
C VAL A 110 -0.85 46.75 2.10
N THR A 111 0.42 46.32 2.16
CA THR A 111 1.48 47.12 2.80
C THR A 111 1.82 48.38 2.00
N SER A 112 1.75 48.32 0.67
CA SER A 112 2.03 49.46 -0.21
C SER A 112 0.87 50.46 -0.33
N TRP A 113 -0.36 50.04 -0.01
CA TRP A 113 -1.58 50.83 -0.21
C TRP A 113 -1.66 52.12 0.60
N PRO A 114 -1.36 52.14 1.92
CA PRO A 114 -1.43 53.37 2.71
C PRO A 114 -0.54 54.49 2.16
N GLY A 115 0.66 54.16 1.66
CA GLY A 115 1.56 55.14 1.06
C GLY A 115 1.00 55.78 -0.21
N ARG A 116 0.29 55.00 -1.04
CA ARG A 116 -0.37 55.50 -2.26
C ARG A 116 -1.57 56.40 -1.91
N VAL A 117 -2.40 55.99 -0.97
CA VAL A 117 -3.64 56.70 -0.66
C VAL A 117 -3.40 57.93 0.22
N ALA A 118 -2.40 57.89 1.11
CA ALA A 118 -2.03 59.04 1.93
C ALA A 118 -1.73 60.29 1.08
N ALA A 119 -1.07 60.12 -0.07
CA ALA A 119 -0.78 61.23 -0.98
C ALA A 119 -2.04 61.83 -1.62
N LEU A 120 -3.02 60.99 -1.96
CA LEU A 120 -4.28 61.43 -2.58
C LEU A 120 -5.20 62.11 -1.58
N VAL A 121 -5.31 61.55 -0.37
CA VAL A 121 -6.18 62.07 0.70
C VAL A 121 -5.60 63.35 1.33
N ALA A 122 -4.27 63.51 1.38
CA ALA A 122 -3.64 64.71 1.95
C ALA A 122 -3.94 66.01 1.18
N VAL A 123 -4.32 65.91 -0.09
CA VAL A 123 -4.59 67.07 -0.97
C VAL A 123 -6.07 67.46 -0.96
N GLU A 124 -6.97 66.58 -0.52
CA GLU A 124 -8.42 66.82 -0.57
C GLU A 124 -8.95 67.32 0.79
N PRO A 125 -9.52 68.53 0.85
CA PRO A 125 -10.03 69.12 2.09
C PRO A 125 -11.45 68.65 2.46
N ASP A 126 -12.18 68.02 1.54
CA ASP A 126 -13.55 67.54 1.76
C ASP A 126 -13.55 66.07 2.27
N PRO A 127 -14.00 65.82 3.51
CA PRO A 127 -14.08 64.48 4.08
C PRO A 127 -14.91 63.50 3.25
N PHE A 128 -15.94 63.97 2.53
CA PHE A 128 -16.78 63.10 1.71
C PHE A 128 -16.03 62.56 0.49
N LYS A 129 -15.24 63.43 -0.16
CA LYS A 129 -14.37 63.02 -1.27
C LYS A 129 -13.22 62.14 -0.81
N CYS A 130 -12.68 62.36 0.38
CA CYS A 130 -11.68 61.48 0.98
C CYS A 130 -12.21 60.04 1.14
N ASP A 131 -13.43 59.86 1.64
CA ASP A 131 -14.08 58.54 1.75
C ASP A 131 -14.31 57.90 0.36
N GLN A 132 -14.71 58.69 -0.64
CA GLN A 132 -14.87 58.19 -2.02
C GLN A 132 -13.54 57.70 -2.61
N ILE A 133 -12.45 58.46 -2.43
CA ILE A 133 -11.10 58.09 -2.89
C ILE A 133 -10.65 56.80 -2.19
N LEU A 134 -10.81 56.70 -0.87
CA LEU A 134 -10.46 55.52 -0.09
C LEU A 134 -11.20 54.27 -0.57
N ARG A 135 -12.52 54.37 -0.79
CA ARG A 135 -13.34 53.27 -1.29
C ARG A 135 -12.95 52.84 -2.71
N GLN A 136 -12.70 53.82 -3.59
CA GLN A 136 -12.31 53.56 -4.96
C GLN A 136 -10.96 52.83 -5.02
N GLU A 137 -9.95 53.32 -4.29
CA GLU A 137 -8.62 52.69 -4.22
C GLU A 137 -8.67 51.31 -3.54
N CYS A 138 -9.52 51.13 -2.53
CA CYS A 138 -9.71 49.83 -1.90
C CYS A 138 -10.29 48.80 -2.88
N ASN A 139 -11.30 49.18 -3.66
CA ASN A 139 -11.87 48.30 -4.69
C ASN A 139 -10.85 47.97 -5.79
N GLN A 140 -10.05 48.95 -6.23
CA GLN A 140 -8.98 48.71 -7.21
C GLN A 140 -7.92 47.76 -6.67
N LEU A 141 -7.53 47.89 -5.40
CA LEU A 141 -6.59 46.97 -4.74
C LEU A 141 -7.14 45.54 -4.71
N LEU A 142 -8.42 45.37 -4.37
CA LEU A 142 -9.07 44.06 -4.34
C LEU A 142 -9.13 43.42 -5.73
N ASP A 143 -9.43 44.22 -6.77
CA ASP A 143 -9.43 43.76 -8.16
C ASP A 143 -8.03 43.37 -8.66
N GLU A 144 -6.99 44.12 -8.28
CA GLU A 144 -5.59 43.78 -8.59
C GLU A 144 -5.19 42.46 -7.92
N ILE A 145 -5.50 42.30 -6.63
CA ILE A 145 -5.22 41.06 -5.88
C ILE A 145 -5.97 39.88 -6.53
N ALA A 146 -7.25 40.05 -6.86
CA ALA A 146 -8.03 38.98 -7.48
C ALA A 146 -7.43 38.53 -8.83
N LYS A 147 -6.97 39.48 -9.66
CA LYS A 147 -6.33 39.19 -10.96
C LYS A 147 -4.98 38.48 -10.81
N GLU A 148 -4.18 38.85 -9.81
CA GLU A 148 -2.87 38.23 -9.58
C GLU A 148 -2.95 36.86 -8.90
N VAL A 149 -3.96 36.64 -8.05
CA VAL A 149 -4.17 35.35 -7.36
C VAL A 149 -4.80 34.30 -8.29
N LEU A 150 -5.61 34.71 -9.27
CA LEU A 150 -6.29 33.82 -10.22
C LEU A 150 -5.47 33.53 -11.50
N ARG A 151 -4.22 34.03 -11.58
CA ARG A 151 -3.28 33.78 -12.68
C ARG A 151 -2.43 32.53 -12.43
#